data_AF-A0A0D7CLY1-F1
#
_entry.id   AF-A0A0D7CLY1-F1
#
_cell.length_a   1.000
_cell.length_b   1.000
_cell.length_c   1.000
_cell.angle_alpha   90.00
_cell.angle_beta   90.00
_cell.angle_gamma   90.00
#
_symmetry.space_group_name_H-M   'P 1'
#
loop_
_entity.id
_entity.type
_entity.pdbx_description
1 polymer ?
#
loop_
_entity_poly.entity_id
_entity_poly.type
_entity_poly.pdbx_seq_one_letter_code
_entity_poly.pdbx_strand_id
1 'polypeptide(L)'
;MTVWEPGDYKKFGRQVVPGKTYYTIHTTVNPWGEEPVWDSHVFDKRSPITGSWMSGANSAQGVCLRYGPMYDTKPTHVRAMFEQDDEVLVTPADVLAIREASRKKRLARR
;
A
#
# COMPACT_ATOMS: atom_id res chain seq x y z
N MET A 1 13.90 -10.98 3.08
CA MET A 1 12.44 -10.86 2.89
C MET A 1 11.83 -10.77 4.27
N THR A 2 11.27 -9.61 4.61
CA THR A 2 10.60 -9.42 5.90
C THR A 2 9.11 -9.65 5.69
N VAL A 3 8.52 -10.52 6.51
CA VAL A 3 7.10 -10.86 6.47
C VAL A 3 6.48 -10.44 7.80
N TRP A 4 5.31 -9.81 7.73
CA TRP A 4 4.50 -9.51 8.91
C TRP A 4 3.17 -10.22 8.79
N GLU A 5 2.93 -11.16 9.70
CA GLU A 5 1.66 -11.88 9.78
C GLU A 5 0.53 -10.97 10.28
N PRO A 6 -0.75 -11.32 10.06
CA PRO A 6 -1.88 -10.55 10.57
C PRO A 6 -1.84 -10.32 12.09
N GLY A 7 -1.23 -11.23 12.86
CA GLY A 7 -0.99 -11.07 14.29
C GLY A 7 0.04 -9.98 14.64
N ASP A 8 0.95 -9.67 13.72
CA ASP A 8 2.00 -8.67 13.85
C ASP A 8 1.57 -7.26 13.41
N TYR A 9 0.28 -7.02 13.16
CA TYR A 9 -0.24 -5.74 12.64
C TYR A 9 0.28 -4.50 13.41
N LYS A 10 0.39 -4.57 14.74
CA LYS A 10 0.93 -3.47 15.57
C LYS A 10 2.41 -3.23 15.30
N LYS A 11 3.19 -4.30 15.13
CA LYS A 11 4.63 -4.25 14.82
C LYS A 11 4.83 -3.70 13.41
N PHE A 12 4.07 -4.19 12.44
CA PHE A 12 4.07 -3.65 11.07
C PHE A 12 3.79 -2.15 11.06
N GLY A 13 2.70 -1.72 11.70
CA GLY A 13 2.33 -0.30 11.75
C GLY A 13 3.40 0.64 12.34
N ARG A 14 4.31 0.12 13.20
CA ARG A 14 5.45 0.87 13.75
C ARG A 14 6.67 0.86 12.83
N GLN A 15 6.86 -0.21 12.06
CA GLN A 15 8.02 -0.42 11.18
C GLN A 15 7.83 0.11 9.76
N VAL A 16 6.61 0.52 9.41
CA VAL A 16 6.30 1.13 8.11
C VAL A 16 7.17 2.35 7.87
N VAL A 17 8.03 2.23 6.85
CA VAL A 17 8.78 3.33 6.25
C VAL A 17 7.87 4.11 5.29
N PRO A 18 7.70 5.43 5.46
CA PRO A 18 6.87 6.23 4.56
C PRO A 18 7.43 6.24 3.13
N GLY A 19 6.53 6.13 2.15
CA GLY A 19 6.88 6.11 0.73
C GLY A 19 7.48 4.79 0.23
N LYS A 20 7.73 3.80 1.11
CA LYS A 20 8.11 2.44 0.69
C LYS A 20 6.86 1.68 0.24
N THR A 21 7.00 0.90 -0.83
CA THR A 21 5.97 -0.03 -1.31
C THR A 21 6.03 -1.35 -0.55
N TYR A 22 4.89 -1.81 -0.08
CA TYR A 22 4.69 -3.12 0.52
C TYR A 22 3.68 -3.91 -0.29
N TYR A 23 3.73 -5.23 -0.21
CA TYR A 23 2.89 -6.11 -1.01
C TYR A 23 2.06 -7.02 -0.11
N THR A 24 0.85 -7.35 -0.55
CA THR A 24 0.03 -8.43 0.02
C THR A 24 -0.19 -9.49 -1.04
N ILE A 25 -0.31 -10.74 -0.63
CA ILE A 25 -0.71 -11.84 -1.51
C ILE A 25 -2.03 -12.36 -0.99
N HIS A 26 -3.04 -12.43 -1.86
CA HIS A 26 -4.34 -12.97 -1.53
C HIS A 26 -4.92 -13.72 -2.73
N THR A 27 -5.89 -14.59 -2.46
CA THR A 27 -6.55 -15.39 -3.49
C THR A 27 -7.72 -14.61 -4.08
N THR A 28 -7.75 -14.43 -5.40
CA THR A 28 -8.94 -13.93 -6.10
C THR A 28 -9.81 -15.09 -6.54
N VAL A 29 -11.12 -14.93 -6.37
CA VAL A 29 -12.12 -15.87 -6.88
C VAL A 29 -12.57 -15.38 -8.25
N ASN A 30 -12.09 -16.05 -9.30
CA ASN A 30 -12.47 -15.76 -10.69
C ASN A 30 -13.45 -16.83 -11.21
N PRO A 31 -14.22 -16.55 -12.28
CA PRO A 31 -15.13 -17.54 -12.87
C PRO A 31 -14.44 -18.84 -13.32
N TRP A 32 -13.13 -18.79 -13.60
CA TRP A 32 -12.34 -19.92 -14.09
C TRP A 32 -11.51 -20.61 -13.00
N GLY A 33 -11.59 -20.15 -11.76
CA GLY A 33 -10.87 -20.74 -10.64
C GLY A 33 -10.35 -19.72 -9.64
N GLU A 34 -9.71 -20.25 -8.61
CA GLU A 34 -9.01 -19.47 -7.59
C GLU A 34 -7.55 -19.30 -7.99
N GLU A 35 -7.08 -18.06 -8.01
CA GLU A 35 -5.70 -17.73 -8.37
C GLU A 35 -5.07 -16.81 -7.32
N PRO A 36 -3.82 -17.06 -6.91
CA PRO A 36 -3.09 -16.13 -6.05
C PRO A 36 -2.68 -14.89 -6.85
N VAL A 37 -2.98 -13.72 -6.30
CA VAL A 37 -2.57 -12.44 -6.84
C VAL A 37 -1.89 -11.59 -5.78
N TRP A 38 -1.07 -10.63 -6.21
CA TRP A 38 -0.49 -9.63 -5.32
C TRP A 38 -1.09 -8.24 -5.53
N ASP A 39 -1.15 -7.48 -4.46
CA ASP A 39 -1.53 -6.06 -4.47
C ASP A 39 -0.43 -5.22 -3.80
N SER A 40 -0.33 -3.94 -4.18
CA SER A 40 0.70 -3.03 -3.71
C SER A 40 0.13 -1.90 -2.86
N HIS A 41 0.83 -1.58 -1.77
CA HIS A 41 0.42 -0.60 -0.77
C HIS A 41 1.55 0.38 -0.51
N VAL A 42 1.28 1.68 -0.74
CA VAL A 42 2.22 2.75 -0.42
C VAL A 42 1.66 3.56 0.73
N PHE A 43 2.40 3.60 1.83
CA PHE A 43 2.02 4.36 3.03
C PHE A 43 2.70 5.71 3.02
N ASP A 44 1.96 6.75 2.67
CA ASP A 44 2.52 8.08 2.38
C ASP A 44 1.90 9.21 3.21
N LYS A 45 0.84 8.92 3.96
CA LYS A 45 0.18 9.89 4.83
C LYS A 45 -0.09 9.31 6.21
N ARG A 46 -0.21 10.19 7.20
CA ARG A 46 -0.72 9.84 8.53
C ARG A 46 -2.18 10.24 8.66
N SER A 47 -2.94 9.40 9.35
CA SER A 47 -4.29 9.73 9.80
C SER A 47 -4.24 10.93 10.76
N PRO A 48 -5.07 11.97 10.56
CA PRO A 48 -5.12 13.11 11.47
C PRO A 48 -5.73 12.76 12.84
N ILE A 49 -6.50 11.67 12.93
CA ILE A 49 -7.18 11.25 14.15
C ILE A 49 -6.32 10.25 14.93
N THR A 50 -5.80 9.23 14.24
CA THR A 50 -5.13 8.09 14.89
C THR A 50 -3.61 8.14 14.78
N GLY A 51 -3.05 9.08 14.02
CA GLY A 51 -1.60 9.19 13.76
C GLY A 51 -0.99 8.01 12.98
N SER A 52 -1.80 7.03 12.58
CA SER A 52 -1.35 5.81 11.90
C SER A 52 -0.99 6.10 10.45
N TRP A 53 0.03 5.42 9.93
CA TRP A 53 0.36 5.43 8.51
C TRP A 53 -0.78 4.84 7.68
N MET A 54 -1.08 5.45 6.53
CA MET A 54 -2.24 5.13 5.69
C MET A 54 -1.83 4.91 4.23
N SER A 55 -2.44 3.91 3.60
CA SER A 55 -2.45 3.66 2.16
C SER A 55 -3.89 3.84 1.68
N GLY A 56 -4.17 4.88 0.89
CA GLY A 56 -5.54 5.21 0.47
C GLY A 56 -6.47 5.47 1.67
N ALA A 57 -7.51 4.65 1.82
CA ALA A 57 -8.47 4.71 2.93
C ALA A 57 -8.08 3.83 4.14
N ASN A 58 -7.10 2.95 3.99
CA ASN A 58 -6.75 1.95 5.00
C ASN A 58 -5.50 2.34 5.79
N SER A 59 -5.47 2.04 7.09
CA SER A 59 -4.25 2.15 7.89
C SER A 59 -3.33 0.96 7.64
N ALA A 60 -2.02 1.12 7.85
CA ALA A 60 -1.06 0.03 7.76
C ALA A 60 -1.46 -1.19 8.60
N GLN A 61 -1.96 -0.93 9.81
CA GLN A 61 -2.48 -1.96 10.69
C GLN A 61 -3.71 -2.65 10.09
N GLY A 62 -4.64 -1.88 9.53
CA GLY A 62 -5.85 -2.41 8.91
C GLY A 62 -5.56 -3.22 7.66
N VAL A 63 -4.57 -2.81 6.85
CA VAL A 63 -4.16 -3.56 5.66
C VAL A 63 -3.64 -4.94 6.06
N CYS A 64 -2.70 -4.98 7.01
CA CYS A 64 -2.11 -6.22 7.51
C CYS A 64 -3.15 -7.15 8.17
N LEU A 65 -4.12 -6.59 8.90
CA LEU A 65 -5.17 -7.38 9.53
C LEU A 65 -6.18 -7.94 8.52
N ARG A 66 -6.51 -7.17 7.48
CA ARG A 66 -7.61 -7.50 6.56
C ARG A 66 -7.19 -8.35 5.37
N TYR A 67 -6.03 -8.04 4.79
CA TYR A 67 -5.59 -8.63 3.52
C TYR A 67 -4.55 -9.73 3.71
N GLY A 68 -4.03 -9.92 4.93
CA GLY A 68 -3.10 -10.98 5.24
C GLY A 68 -1.66 -10.51 5.42
N PRO A 69 -0.69 -11.43 5.27
CA PRO A 69 0.70 -11.12 5.52
C PRO A 69 1.23 -10.03 4.57
N MET A 70 2.00 -9.10 5.15
CA MET A 70 2.65 -8.03 4.40
C MET A 70 4.08 -8.45 4.03
N TYR A 71 4.49 -8.11 2.82
CA TYR A 71 5.81 -8.40 2.27
C TYR A 71 6.55 -7.11 1.91
N ASP A 72 7.85 -7.07 2.18
CA ASP A 72 8.71 -5.93 1.83
C ASP A 72 9.30 -5.99 0.42
N THR A 73 9.27 -7.18 -0.19
CA THR A 73 9.75 -7.45 -1.54
C THR A 73 8.60 -7.87 -2.44
N LYS A 74 8.64 -7.44 -3.71
CA LYS A 74 7.66 -7.85 -4.72
C LYS A 74 7.71 -9.38 -4.90
N PRO A 75 6.58 -10.09 -4.76
CA PRO A 75 6.54 -11.53 -4.99
C PRO A 75 6.85 -11.85 -6.46
N THR A 76 7.76 -12.80 -6.66
CA THR A 76 8.09 -13.37 -7.97
C THR A 76 7.13 -14.53 -8.26
N HIS A 77 6.70 -14.68 -9.51
CA HIS A 77 5.77 -15.74 -9.97
C HIS A 77 4.32 -15.65 -9.48
N VAL A 78 3.89 -14.50 -8.95
CA VAL A 78 2.47 -14.22 -8.64
C VAL A 78 1.99 -13.09 -9.56
N ARG A 79 0.78 -13.21 -10.11
CA ARG A 79 0.20 -12.16 -10.97
C ARG A 79 -0.21 -10.94 -10.14
N ALA A 80 -0.12 -9.75 -10.71
CA ALA A 80 -0.73 -8.58 -10.10
C ALA A 80 -2.26 -8.75 -10.05
N MET A 81 -2.92 -8.25 -9.00
CA MET A 81 -4.37 -8.23 -8.88
C MET A 81 -4.99 -7.36 -9.99
N PHE A 82 -4.38 -6.19 -10.21
CA PHE A 82 -4.68 -5.31 -11.32
C PHE A 82 -3.45 -5.25 -12.21
N GLU A 83 -3.62 -5.58 -13.49
CA GLU A 83 -2.63 -5.25 -14.51
C GLU A 83 -2.49 -3.73 -14.51
N GLN A 84 -1.35 -3.24 -14.01
CA GLN A 84 -0.88 -1.94 -14.45
C GLN A 84 -0.25 -2.21 -15.80
N ASP A 85 -0.95 -1.86 -16.88
CA ASP A 85 -0.29 -1.58 -18.16
C ASP A 85 0.93 -0.70 -17.86
N ASP A 86 2.07 -0.98 -18.50
CA ASP A 86 3.39 -0.36 -18.26
C ASP A 86 3.46 1.17 -18.55
N GLU A 87 2.41 1.93 -18.25
CA GLU A 87 2.39 3.38 -18.31
C GLU A 87 2.82 4.00 -16.98
N VAL A 88 4.08 4.43 -16.95
CA VAL A 88 4.68 5.38 -16.01
C VAL A 88 4.52 4.97 -14.55
N LEU A 89 5.54 4.31 -14.02
CA LEU A 89 5.74 4.14 -12.58
C LEU A 89 5.70 5.53 -11.92
N VAL A 90 4.55 5.91 -11.39
CA VAL A 90 4.44 7.04 -10.46
C VAL A 90 5.30 6.65 -9.28
N THR A 91 6.52 7.21 -9.24
CA THR A 91 7.45 6.93 -8.17
C THR A 91 6.88 7.48 -6.87
N PRO A 92 7.30 6.98 -5.70
CA PRO A 92 6.92 7.62 -4.44
C PRO A 92 7.23 9.12 -4.41
N ALA A 93 8.27 9.57 -5.14
CA ALA A 93 8.58 10.98 -5.33
C ALA A 93 7.50 11.71 -6.16
N ASP A 94 6.98 11.10 -7.23
CA ASP A 94 5.91 11.67 -8.04
C ASP A 94 4.60 11.81 -7.24
N VAL A 95 4.27 10.80 -6.42
CA VAL A 95 3.11 10.88 -5.51
C VAL A 95 3.26 12.04 -4.51
N LEU A 96 4.46 12.21 -3.94
CA LEU A 96 4.75 13.31 -3.03
C LEU A 96 4.65 14.67 -3.75
N ALA A 97 5.22 14.80 -4.94
CA ALA A 97 5.19 16.01 -5.75
C ALA A 97 3.75 16.43 -6.12
N ILE A 98 2.92 15.50 -6.56
CA ILE A 98 1.50 15.74 -6.89
C ILE A 98 0.73 16.24 -5.67
N ARG A 99 1.03 15.69 -4.48
CA ARG A 99 0.37 16.08 -3.23
C ARG A 99 0.82 17.44 -2.71
N GLU A 100 2.11 17.74 -2.79
CA GLU A 100 2.63 19.07 -2.44
C GLU A 100 2.04 20.16 -3.34
N ALA A 101 1.99 19.90 -4.65
CA ALA A 101 1.35 20.80 -5.62
C ALA A 101 -0.13 21.02 -5.28
N SER A 102 -0.86 19.96 -4.90
CA SER A 102 -2.26 20.05 -4.48
C SER A 102 -2.45 20.84 -3.18
N ARG A 103 -1.55 20.66 -2.20
CA ARG A 103 -1.59 21.40 -0.93
C ARG A 103 -1.33 22.89 -1.14
N LYS A 104 -0.34 23.25 -1.98
CA LYS A 104 -0.03 24.65 -2.33
C LYS A 104 -1.23 25.33 -3.03
N LYS A 105 -1.87 24.63 -3.98
CA LYS A 105 -3.07 25.13 -4.67
C LYS A 105 -4.24 25.39 -3.72
N ARG A 106 -4.40 24.56 -2.68
CA ARG A 106 -5.47 24.73 -1.68
C ARG A 106 -5.21 25.87 -0.71
N LEU A 107 -3.94 26.13 -0.37
CA LEU A 107 -3.54 27.27 0.46
C LEU A 107 -3.69 28.60 -0.27
N ALA A 108 -3.40 28.65 -1.57
CA ALA A 108 -3.55 29.86 -2.39
C ALA A 108 -5.02 30.27 -2.67
N ARG A 109 -6.00 29.43 -2.29
CA ARG A 109 -7.44 29.70 -2.41
C ARG A 109 -8.10 30.16 -1.09
N ARG A 110 -7.31 30.27 -0.02
CA ARG A 110 -7.73 30.85 1.27
C ARG A 110 -7.19 32.26 1.36
#